data_AF-A0A1B7MDK3-F1
#
_entry.id   AF-A0A1B7MDK3-F1
#
_cell.length_a   1.000
_cell.length_b   1.000
_cell.length_c   1.000
_cell.angle_alpha   90.00
_cell.angle_beta   90.00
_cell.angle_gamma   90.00
#
_symmetry.space_group_name_H-M   'P 1'
#
loop_
_entity.id
_entity.type
_entity.pdbx_description
1 polymer ?
#
loop_
_entity_poly.entity_id
_entity_poly.type
_entity_poly.pdbx_seq_one_letter_code
_entity_poly.pdbx_strand_id
1 'polypeptide(L)'
;MRQRFEEYIFGLQEEIITSFERLDPNAPAFKRDSWVRAQGGKGVSGIFSAPLLGDASPAPQTVLERAGVNVWVTHGILPPPVIKEIHEDHPSIPYDARTSLPFFSAGISLVVHPRNPHAPTVQAGYYYFEITDEAVEGEESGKVIAWWFGGASDLIPSYLYEEDARYFHTTLQNVCNQHGTKLYPAFKKWCDEY
;
A
#
# COMPACT_ATOMS: atom_id res chain seq x y z
N MET A 1 11.79 -13.09 4.30
CA MET A 1 10.55 -12.51 3.73
C MET A 1 10.74 -11.04 3.38
N ARG A 2 11.27 -10.20 4.29
CA ARG A 2 11.60 -8.77 4.07
C ARG A 2 12.07 -8.42 2.65
N GLN A 3 13.21 -8.98 2.23
CA GLN A 3 13.81 -8.68 0.93
C GLN A 3 12.89 -9.01 -0.25
N ARG A 4 12.25 -10.19 -0.23
CA ARG A 4 11.33 -10.60 -1.29
C ARG A 4 10.12 -9.66 -1.39
N PHE A 5 9.58 -9.20 -0.27
CA PHE A 5 8.43 -8.29 -0.28
C PHE A 5 8.85 -6.88 -0.70
N GLU A 6 10.01 -6.41 -0.23
CA GLU A 6 10.60 -5.15 -0.68
C GLU A 6 10.79 -5.12 -2.20
N GLU A 7 11.50 -6.10 -2.77
CA GLU A 7 11.71 -6.21 -4.22
C GLU A 7 10.37 -6.23 -4.98
N TYR A 8 9.37 -6.94 -4.45
CA TYR A 8 8.04 -7.02 -5.04
C TYR A 8 7.31 -5.66 -5.07
N ILE A 9 7.25 -4.93 -3.96
CA ILE A 9 6.50 -3.65 -3.92
C ILE A 9 7.15 -2.57 -4.78
N PHE A 10 8.49 -2.52 -4.86
CA PHE A 10 9.19 -1.59 -5.73
C PHE A 10 8.94 -1.90 -7.21
N GLY A 11 8.97 -3.18 -7.59
CA GLY A 11 8.61 -3.61 -8.94
C GLY A 11 7.15 -3.30 -9.28
N LEU A 12 6.24 -3.58 -8.34
CA LEU A 12 4.81 -3.33 -8.51
C LEU A 12 4.48 -1.84 -8.67
N GLN A 13 5.14 -0.96 -7.90
CA GLN A 13 4.97 0.48 -8.08
C GLN A 13 5.33 0.90 -9.50
N GLU A 14 6.49 0.46 -10.01
CA GLU A 14 6.91 0.83 -11.36
C GLU A 14 5.98 0.27 -12.43
N GLU A 15 5.47 -0.96 -12.25
CA GLU A 15 4.47 -1.56 -13.14
C GLU A 15 3.17 -0.74 -13.17
N ILE A 16 2.65 -0.34 -12.01
CA ILE A 16 1.43 0.47 -11.89
C ILE A 16 1.62 1.84 -12.53
N ILE A 17 2.70 2.54 -12.19
CA ILE A 17 3.01 3.86 -12.75
C ILE A 17 3.16 3.77 -14.27
N THR A 18 3.95 2.81 -14.76
CA THR A 18 4.14 2.61 -16.20
C THR A 18 2.82 2.30 -16.90
N SER A 19 1.91 1.57 -16.26
CA SER A 19 0.58 1.29 -16.81
C SER A 19 -0.25 2.56 -16.97
N PHE A 20 -0.20 3.50 -16.02
CA PHE A 20 -0.83 4.82 -16.16
C PHE A 20 -0.18 5.67 -17.24
N GLU A 21 1.16 5.68 -17.32
CA GLU A 21 1.90 6.42 -18.36
C GLU A 21 1.59 5.87 -19.77
N ARG A 22 1.36 4.56 -19.91
CA ARG A 22 0.91 3.96 -21.18
C ARG A 22 -0.55 4.28 -21.52
N LEU A 23 -1.41 4.40 -20.50
CA LEU A 23 -2.83 4.73 -20.68
C LEU A 23 -2.99 6.16 -21.21
N ASP A 24 -2.11 7.08 -20.83
CA ASP A 24 -2.13 8.48 -21.26
C ASP A 24 -0.74 8.96 -21.71
N PRO A 25 -0.28 8.59 -22.91
CA PRO A 25 1.08 8.92 -23.40
C PRO A 25 1.34 10.41 -23.60
N ASN A 26 0.28 11.23 -23.63
CA ASN A 26 0.39 12.68 -23.82
C ASN A 26 0.41 13.44 -22.50
N ALA A 27 0.15 12.77 -21.37
CA ALA A 27 0.23 13.36 -20.05
C ALA A 27 1.69 13.53 -19.60
N PRO A 28 1.95 14.45 -18.66
CA PRO A 28 3.24 14.49 -17.97
C PRO A 28 3.55 13.15 -17.28
N ALA A 29 4.82 12.74 -17.29
CA ALA A 29 5.25 11.56 -16.57
C ALA A 29 5.04 11.72 -15.04
N PHE A 30 4.89 10.58 -14.35
CA PHE A 30 4.86 10.57 -12.88
C PHE A 30 6.20 11.04 -12.33
N LYS A 31 6.15 11.92 -11.32
CA LYS A 31 7.32 12.30 -10.55
C LYS A 31 7.61 11.20 -9.54
N ARG A 32 8.82 10.66 -9.57
CA ARG A 32 9.32 9.64 -8.64
C ARG A 32 10.29 10.32 -7.68
N ASP A 33 9.88 10.50 -6.44
CA ASP A 33 10.69 11.17 -5.41
C ASP A 33 11.17 10.16 -4.37
N SER A 34 12.47 9.92 -4.34
CA SER A 34 13.10 9.00 -3.40
C SER A 34 13.46 9.72 -2.12
N TRP A 35 13.12 9.13 -0.97
CA TRP A 35 13.44 9.70 0.34
C TRP A 35 14.01 8.66 1.29
N VAL A 36 14.78 9.14 2.26
CA VAL A 36 15.36 8.36 3.35
C VAL A 36 15.16 9.13 4.65
N ARG A 37 14.76 8.44 5.72
CA ARG A 37 14.61 9.04 7.06
C ARG A 37 15.87 8.84 7.87
N ALA A 38 16.27 9.87 8.62
CA ALA A 38 17.43 9.81 9.52
C ALA A 38 17.28 8.74 10.62
N GLN A 39 16.03 8.44 11.01
CA GLN A 39 15.68 7.46 12.05
C GLN A 39 15.58 6.03 11.52
N GLY A 40 15.88 5.81 10.23
CA GLY A 40 15.69 4.53 9.55
C GLY A 40 14.47 4.52 8.63
N GLY A 41 14.63 3.84 7.50
CA GLY A 41 13.61 3.68 6.49
C GLY A 41 13.80 4.55 5.25
N LYS A 42 13.24 4.08 4.15
CA LYS A 42 13.32 4.66 2.82
C LYS A 42 12.00 4.46 2.09
N GLY A 43 11.79 5.21 1.02
CA GLY A 43 10.62 5.03 0.17
C GLY A 43 10.73 5.81 -1.12
N VAL A 44 9.76 5.58 -2.00
CA VAL A 44 9.61 6.32 -3.24
C VAL A 44 8.16 6.75 -3.35
N SER A 45 7.95 8.05 -3.52
CA SER A 45 6.64 8.64 -3.78
C SER A 45 6.47 8.84 -5.28
N GLY A 46 5.54 8.10 -5.89
CA GLY A 46 5.17 8.25 -7.28
C GLY A 46 3.94 9.13 -7.41
N ILE A 47 4.12 10.40 -7.81
CA ILE A 47 3.04 11.39 -7.84
C ILE A 47 2.77 11.87 -9.25
N PHE A 48 1.49 11.88 -9.62
CA PHE A 48 0.97 12.55 -10.79
C PHE A 48 0.04 13.69 -10.37
N SER A 49 0.12 14.81 -11.09
CA SER A 49 -0.82 15.92 -10.94
C SER A 49 -1.00 16.60 -12.28
N ALA A 50 -2.24 16.67 -12.74
CA ALA A 50 -2.59 17.31 -13.99
C ALA A 50 -2.14 18.78 -13.99
N PRO A 51 -1.61 19.30 -15.11
CA PRO A 51 -1.27 20.72 -15.24
C PRO A 51 -2.48 21.62 -14.98
N LEU A 52 -2.24 22.75 -14.32
CA LEU A 52 -3.28 23.76 -14.10
C LEU A 52 -3.63 24.45 -15.43
N LEU A 53 -4.88 24.90 -15.55
CA LEU A 53 -5.46 25.55 -16.74
C LEU A 53 -4.72 26.82 -17.23
N GLY A 54 -3.72 27.31 -16.49
CA GLY A 54 -3.00 28.56 -16.78
C GLY A 54 -1.74 28.44 -17.64
N ASP A 55 -1.12 27.25 -17.75
CA ASP A 55 0.22 27.12 -18.33
C ASP A 55 0.23 26.73 -19.83
N ALA A 56 -0.90 26.26 -20.37
CA ALA A 56 -1.09 26.03 -21.80
C ALA A 56 -2.58 26.03 -22.13
N SER A 57 -2.97 26.74 -23.19
CA SER A 57 -4.31 26.70 -23.76
C SER A 57 -4.26 25.99 -25.12
N PRO A 58 -5.05 24.92 -25.35
CA PRO A 58 -5.95 24.28 -24.39
C PRO A 58 -5.19 23.45 -23.33
N ALA A 59 -5.77 23.34 -22.13
CA ALA A 59 -5.22 22.50 -21.06
C ALA A 59 -5.17 21.02 -21.53
N PRO A 60 -4.07 20.29 -21.27
CA PRO A 60 -3.96 18.90 -21.68
C PRO A 60 -5.09 18.08 -21.03
N GLN A 61 -5.88 17.40 -21.88
CA GLN A 61 -6.91 16.47 -21.43
C GLN A 61 -6.23 15.19 -20.98
N THR A 62 -5.93 15.14 -19.68
CA THR A 62 -5.33 13.97 -19.04
C THR A 62 -6.42 13.05 -18.49
N VAL A 63 -6.16 11.74 -18.49
CA VAL A 63 -7.07 10.72 -17.93
C VAL A 63 -7.19 10.87 -16.42
N LEU A 64 -6.07 11.17 -15.75
CA LEU A 64 -5.99 11.36 -14.32
C LEU A 64 -6.02 12.85 -13.96
N GLU A 65 -6.65 13.18 -12.84
CA GLU A 65 -6.50 14.49 -12.22
C GLU A 65 -5.30 14.48 -11.27
N ARG A 66 -5.25 13.49 -10.38
CA ARG A 66 -4.16 13.26 -9.42
C ARG A 66 -4.01 11.77 -9.15
N ALA A 67 -2.79 11.33 -8.93
CA ALA A 67 -2.54 9.98 -8.44
C ALA A 67 -1.31 9.96 -7.55
N GLY A 68 -1.35 9.13 -6.52
CA GLY A 68 -0.20 8.78 -5.70
C GLY A 68 -0.05 7.26 -5.68
N VAL A 69 1.16 6.78 -5.92
CA VAL A 69 1.57 5.38 -5.77
C VAL A 69 2.85 5.41 -4.96
N ASN A 70 2.79 5.05 -3.69
CA ASN A 70 3.88 5.21 -2.74
C ASN A 70 4.35 3.85 -2.26
N VAL A 71 5.66 3.69 -2.15
CA VAL A 71 6.27 2.53 -1.49
C VAL A 71 7.13 3.00 -0.33
N TRP A 72 7.16 2.22 0.74
CA TRP A 72 8.00 2.47 1.89
C TRP A 72 8.57 1.17 2.44
N VAL A 73 9.72 1.33 3.09
CA VAL A 73 10.37 0.32 3.91
C VAL A 73 10.86 1.05 5.15
N THR A 74 10.37 0.67 6.31
CA THR A 74 10.72 1.26 7.60
C THR A 74 11.18 0.19 8.56
N HIS A 75 12.19 0.55 9.35
CA HIS A 75 12.69 -0.25 10.45
C HIS A 75 12.76 0.67 11.65
N GLY A 76 12.58 0.12 12.84
CA GLY A 76 12.69 0.91 14.06
C GLY A 76 12.44 0.06 15.28
N ILE A 77 12.19 0.76 16.39
CA ILE A 77 11.89 0.15 17.67
C ILE A 77 10.45 0.50 18.05
N LEU A 78 9.64 -0.50 18.31
CA LEU A 78 8.29 -0.31 18.85
C LEU A 78 8.37 0.09 20.31
N PRO A 79 7.76 1.21 20.72
CA PRO A 79 7.72 1.59 22.12
C PRO A 79 6.68 0.73 22.88
N PRO A 80 6.83 0.55 24.20
CA PRO A 80 5.94 -0.31 24.99
C PRO A 80 4.43 -0.04 24.83
N PRO A 81 3.94 1.21 24.73
CA PRO A 81 2.52 1.48 24.53
C PRO A 81 1.96 0.87 23.23
N VAL A 82 2.75 0.88 22.14
CA VAL A 82 2.32 0.31 20.86
C VAL A 82 2.34 -1.22 20.92
N ILE A 83 3.31 -1.81 21.59
CA ILE A 83 3.36 -3.27 21.79
C ILE A 83 2.14 -3.72 22.60
N LYS A 84 1.72 -2.92 23.59
CA LYS A 84 0.51 -3.21 24.38
C LYS A 84 -0.73 -3.27 23.48
N GLU A 85 -0.94 -2.27 22.62
CA GLU A 85 -2.08 -2.25 21.69
C GLU A 85 -2.06 -3.47 20.75
N ILE A 86 -0.91 -3.76 20.15
CA ILE A 86 -0.77 -4.94 19.27
C ILE A 86 -1.04 -6.23 20.06
N HIS A 87 -0.59 -6.33 21.31
CA HIS A 87 -0.83 -7.50 22.17
C HIS A 87 -2.33 -7.72 22.47
N GLU A 88 -3.13 -6.66 22.59
CA GLU A 88 -4.57 -6.77 22.82
C GLU A 88 -5.28 -7.50 21.66
N ASP A 89 -4.84 -7.24 20.41
CA ASP A 89 -5.34 -7.94 19.22
C ASP A 89 -4.59 -9.25 18.94
N HIS A 90 -3.35 -9.39 19.43
CA HIS A 90 -2.45 -10.52 19.17
C HIS A 90 -1.74 -11.01 20.44
N PRO A 91 -2.43 -11.80 21.31
CA PRO A 91 -1.91 -12.21 22.62
C PRO A 91 -0.62 -13.05 22.58
N SER A 92 -0.26 -13.60 21.41
CA SER A 92 0.97 -14.36 21.20
C SER A 92 2.24 -13.51 21.18
N ILE A 93 2.12 -12.18 21.04
CA ILE A 93 3.26 -11.27 21.07
C ILE A 93 3.66 -11.02 22.52
N PRO A 94 4.91 -11.25 22.95
CA PRO A 94 5.34 -11.00 24.31
C PRO A 94 5.20 -9.51 24.64
N TYR A 95 4.53 -9.21 25.75
CA TYR A 95 4.42 -7.86 26.27
C TYR A 95 4.93 -7.80 27.71
N ASP A 96 5.93 -6.95 27.92
CA ASP A 96 6.29 -6.40 29.23
C ASP A 96 6.33 -4.87 29.08
N ALA A 97 5.89 -4.15 30.11
CA ALA A 97 5.77 -2.70 30.13
C ALA A 97 7.11 -1.96 29.95
N ARG A 98 8.23 -2.68 29.92
CA ARG A 98 9.58 -2.16 29.74
C ARG A 98 10.23 -2.60 28.43
N THR A 99 9.67 -3.57 27.72
CA THR A 99 10.30 -4.13 26.53
C THR A 99 10.00 -3.27 25.33
N SER A 100 11.05 -2.88 24.62
CA SER A 100 10.93 -2.32 23.27
C SER A 100 11.40 -3.37 22.29
N LEU A 101 10.69 -3.55 21.18
CA LEU A 101 10.98 -4.62 20.22
C LEU A 101 11.31 -4.02 18.85
N PRO A 102 12.37 -4.50 18.18
CA PRO A 102 12.60 -4.13 16.80
C PRO A 102 11.45 -4.55 15.90
N PHE A 103 11.13 -3.72 14.91
CA PHE A 103 10.15 -4.04 13.88
C PHE A 103 10.65 -3.69 12.48
N PHE A 104 10.05 -4.36 11.52
CA PHE A 104 10.13 -4.07 10.10
C PHE A 104 8.73 -3.87 9.55
N SER A 105 8.54 -2.83 8.74
CA SER A 105 7.35 -2.65 7.93
C SER A 105 7.74 -2.26 6.52
N ALA A 106 7.10 -2.87 5.54
CA ALA A 106 7.19 -2.44 4.16
C ALA A 106 5.81 -2.47 3.54
N GLY A 107 5.54 -1.61 2.57
CA GLY A 107 4.25 -1.59 1.91
C GLY A 107 4.19 -0.70 0.69
N ILE A 108 3.11 -0.90 -0.06
CA ILE A 108 2.67 -0.06 -1.16
C ILE A 108 1.30 0.50 -0.82
N SER A 109 1.06 1.76 -1.18
CA SER A 109 -0.26 2.37 -1.13
C SER A 109 -0.49 3.21 -2.37
N LEU A 110 -1.74 3.27 -2.81
CA LEU A 110 -2.14 4.12 -3.91
C LEU A 110 -3.51 4.75 -3.67
N VAL A 111 -3.65 5.96 -4.19
CA VAL A 111 -4.93 6.65 -4.36
C VAL A 111 -4.89 7.30 -5.73
N VAL A 112 -5.89 7.01 -6.55
CA VAL A 112 -5.95 7.46 -7.95
C VAL A 112 -7.27 8.14 -8.19
N HIS A 113 -7.22 9.39 -8.61
CA HIS A 113 -8.38 10.21 -8.96
C HIS A 113 -8.40 10.45 -10.47
N PRO A 114 -9.30 9.78 -11.21
CA PRO A 114 -9.56 10.10 -12.60
C PRO A 114 -10.12 11.51 -12.75
N ARG A 115 -9.85 12.15 -13.89
CA ARG A 115 -10.42 13.46 -14.24
C ARG A 115 -11.89 13.37 -14.64
N ASN A 116 -12.27 12.27 -15.28
CA ASN A 116 -13.64 12.03 -15.70
C ASN A 116 -14.46 11.51 -14.49
N PRO A 117 -15.56 12.17 -14.09
CA PRO A 117 -16.38 11.73 -12.95
C PRO A 117 -17.07 10.37 -13.18
N HIS A 118 -17.15 9.91 -14.42
CA HIS A 118 -17.66 8.57 -14.74
C HIS A 118 -16.62 7.46 -14.49
N ALA A 119 -15.34 7.81 -14.33
CA ALA A 119 -14.32 6.86 -13.91
C ALA A 119 -14.14 6.92 -12.38
N PRO A 120 -14.18 5.78 -11.67
CA PRO A 120 -14.13 5.75 -10.21
C PRO A 120 -12.75 6.07 -9.65
N THR A 121 -12.72 6.69 -8.47
CA THR A 121 -11.50 6.71 -7.65
C THR A 121 -11.19 5.30 -7.17
N VAL A 122 -9.92 4.93 -7.11
CA VAL A 122 -9.47 3.66 -6.51
C VAL A 122 -8.45 3.93 -5.42
N GLN A 123 -8.58 3.22 -4.32
CA GLN A 123 -7.59 3.15 -3.27
C GLN A 123 -7.16 1.69 -3.09
N ALA A 124 -5.86 1.48 -2.87
CA ALA A 124 -5.34 0.18 -2.49
C ALA A 124 -4.12 0.34 -1.60
N GLY A 125 -3.91 -0.61 -0.70
CA GLY A 125 -2.69 -0.67 0.08
C GLY A 125 -2.41 -2.10 0.51
N TYR A 126 -1.16 -2.51 0.42
CA TYR A 126 -0.70 -3.82 0.88
C TYR A 126 0.61 -3.65 1.61
N TYR A 127 0.71 -4.24 2.78
CA TYR A 127 1.89 -4.14 3.62
C TYR A 127 2.23 -5.46 4.29
N TYR A 128 3.49 -5.58 4.65
CA TYR A 128 4.04 -6.64 5.47
C TYR A 128 4.62 -6.01 6.73
N PHE A 129 4.37 -6.65 7.86
CA PHE A 129 4.87 -6.23 9.15
C PHE A 129 5.47 -7.43 9.89
N GLU A 130 6.63 -7.24 10.51
CA GLU A 130 7.21 -8.25 11.41
C GLU A 130 7.89 -7.60 12.61
N ILE A 131 7.83 -8.31 13.73
CA ILE A 131 8.47 -7.97 15.00
C ILE A 131 9.52 -9.03 15.29
N THR A 132 10.71 -8.61 15.70
CA THR A 132 11.78 -9.51 16.13
C THR A 132 12.14 -9.27 17.59
N ASP A 133 12.88 -10.21 18.18
CA ASP A 133 13.66 -9.91 19.38
C ASP A 133 14.91 -9.06 19.04
N GLU A 134 15.69 -8.74 20.06
CA GLU A 134 16.97 -8.05 19.89
C GLU A 134 17.96 -8.94 19.13
N ALA A 135 18.68 -8.36 18.16
CA ALA A 135 19.71 -9.08 17.42
C ALA A 135 20.85 -9.50 18.34
N VAL A 136 21.30 -10.75 18.21
CA VAL A 136 22.50 -11.25 18.89
C VAL A 136 23.74 -10.68 18.18
N GLU A 137 24.85 -10.50 18.91
CA GLU A 137 26.11 -10.02 18.31
C GLU A 137 26.51 -10.89 17.10
N GLY A 138 26.59 -10.26 15.92
CA GLY A 138 26.96 -10.89 14.66
C GLY A 138 25.79 -11.21 13.72
N GLU A 139 24.53 -11.00 14.13
CA GLU A 139 23.35 -11.17 13.27
C GLU A 139 22.79 -9.84 12.78
N GLU A 140 22.30 -9.80 11.54
CA GLU A 140 21.65 -8.60 10.96
C GLU A 140 20.27 -8.32 11.55
N SER A 141 19.60 -9.34 12.10
CA SER A 141 18.28 -9.22 12.72
C SER A 141 18.05 -10.32 13.74
N GLY A 142 17.32 -10.01 14.81
CA GLY A 142 16.85 -11.02 15.76
C GLY A 142 15.85 -12.01 15.15
N LYS A 143 15.48 -13.01 15.94
CA LYS A 143 14.47 -14.01 15.62
C LYS A 143 13.09 -13.37 15.50
N VAL A 144 12.35 -13.75 14.47
CA VAL A 144 10.97 -13.29 14.25
C VAL A 144 10.05 -13.83 15.35
N ILE A 145 9.38 -12.92 16.05
CA ILE A 145 8.38 -13.19 17.08
C ILE A 145 7.00 -13.34 16.45
N ALA A 146 6.62 -12.36 15.63
CA ALA A 146 5.33 -12.30 14.96
C ALA A 146 5.46 -11.57 13.63
N TRP A 147 4.61 -11.93 12.68
CA TRP A 147 4.53 -11.27 11.39
C TRP A 147 3.13 -11.42 10.81
N TRP A 148 2.72 -10.47 9.99
CA TRP A 148 1.46 -10.50 9.27
C TRP A 148 1.53 -9.68 7.99
N PHE A 149 0.59 -9.96 7.10
CA PHE A 149 0.27 -9.09 5.98
C PHE A 149 -1.04 -8.36 6.28
N GLY A 150 -1.16 -7.15 5.77
CA GLY A 150 -2.41 -6.42 5.78
C GLY A 150 -2.60 -5.67 4.48
N GLY A 151 -3.84 -5.34 4.17
CA GLY A 151 -4.16 -4.57 2.99
C GLY A 151 -5.61 -4.64 2.58
N ALA A 152 -5.96 -3.76 1.66
CA ALA A 152 -7.28 -3.67 1.06
C ALA A 152 -7.19 -3.03 -0.32
N SER A 153 -8.23 -3.20 -1.12
CA SER A 153 -8.46 -2.42 -2.32
C SER A 153 -9.95 -2.15 -2.46
N ASP A 154 -10.28 -0.89 -2.67
CA ASP A 154 -11.65 -0.39 -2.68
C ASP A 154 -11.85 0.60 -3.83
N LEU A 155 -13.10 0.65 -4.30
CA LEU A 155 -13.52 1.41 -5.48
C LEU A 155 -14.58 2.44 -5.06
N ILE A 156 -14.34 3.70 -5.39
CA ILE A 156 -15.13 4.85 -4.95
C ILE A 156 -15.68 5.57 -6.20
N PRO A 157 -16.80 5.09 -6.79
CA PRO A 157 -17.43 5.73 -7.93
C PRO A 157 -18.20 6.99 -7.53
N SER A 158 -18.08 8.05 -8.33
CA SER A 158 -19.01 9.20 -8.25
C SER A 158 -20.37 8.86 -8.86
N TYR A 159 -20.36 8.11 -9.96
CA TYR A 159 -21.54 7.53 -10.60
C TYR A 159 -21.44 6.02 -10.60
N LEU A 160 -22.49 5.35 -10.09
CA LEU A 160 -22.49 3.90 -10.01
C LEU A 160 -22.74 3.27 -11.38
N TYR A 161 -21.76 2.48 -11.82
CA TYR A 161 -21.90 1.53 -12.92
C TYR A 161 -21.82 0.12 -12.34
N GLU A 162 -22.92 -0.63 -12.41
CA GLU A 162 -22.96 -1.97 -11.81
C GLU A 162 -21.96 -2.94 -12.46
N GLU A 163 -21.65 -2.74 -13.74
CA GLU A 163 -20.65 -3.51 -14.47
C GLU A 163 -19.24 -3.31 -13.92
N ASP A 164 -18.86 -2.07 -13.58
CA ASP A 164 -17.57 -1.77 -12.96
C ASP A 164 -17.45 -2.39 -11.56
N ALA A 165 -18.51 -2.28 -10.75
CA ALA A 165 -18.55 -2.90 -9.43
C ALA A 165 -18.43 -4.43 -9.52
N ARG A 166 -19.17 -5.06 -10.45
CA ARG A 166 -19.09 -6.51 -10.69
C ARG A 166 -17.70 -6.92 -11.18
N TYR A 167 -17.12 -6.17 -12.11
CA TYR A 167 -15.78 -6.45 -12.65
C TYR A 167 -14.71 -6.36 -11.56
N PHE A 168 -14.70 -5.28 -10.79
CA PHE A 168 -13.76 -5.06 -9.69
C PHE A 168 -13.83 -6.19 -8.65
N HIS A 169 -15.04 -6.48 -8.16
CA HIS A 169 -15.25 -7.54 -7.17
C HIS A 169 -14.92 -8.94 -7.71
N THR A 170 -15.28 -9.24 -8.97
CA THR A 170 -14.96 -10.53 -9.60
C THR A 170 -13.44 -10.72 -9.73
N THR A 171 -12.71 -9.65 -10.06
CA THR A 171 -11.25 -9.67 -10.14
C THR A 171 -10.63 -10.02 -8.79
N LEU A 172 -11.04 -9.35 -7.71
CA LEU A 172 -10.56 -9.64 -6.36
C LEU A 172 -10.96 -11.04 -5.88
N GLN A 173 -12.19 -11.46 -6.17
CA GLN A 173 -12.71 -12.78 -5.80
C GLN A 173 -11.91 -13.89 -6.49
N ASN A 174 -11.59 -13.74 -7.76
CA ASN A 174 -10.82 -14.73 -8.53
C ASN A 174 -9.42 -14.93 -7.95
N VAL A 175 -8.76 -13.87 -7.49
CA VAL A 175 -7.45 -13.96 -6.81
C VAL A 175 -7.60 -14.66 -5.46
N CYS A 176 -8.57 -14.24 -4.63
CA CYS A 176 -8.80 -14.86 -3.32
C CYS A 176 -9.13 -16.35 -3.43
N ASN A 177 -9.93 -16.75 -4.43
CA ASN A 177 -10.33 -18.14 -4.64
C ASN A 177 -9.15 -19.09 -4.92
N GLN A 178 -8.01 -18.57 -5.42
CA GLN A 178 -6.79 -19.36 -5.60
C GLN A 178 -6.13 -19.73 -4.27
N HIS A 179 -6.40 -18.99 -3.20
CA HIS A 179 -5.84 -19.20 -1.86
C HIS A 179 -6.87 -19.73 -0.85
N GLY A 180 -8.16 -19.64 -1.18
CA GLY A 180 -9.25 -20.22 -0.39
C GLY A 180 -10.57 -19.48 -0.59
N THR A 181 -11.64 -20.21 -0.85
CA THR A 181 -12.97 -19.66 -1.18
C THR A 181 -13.62 -18.86 -0.05
N LYS A 182 -13.14 -19.00 1.20
CA LYS A 182 -13.61 -18.26 2.37
C LYS A 182 -12.98 -16.87 2.52
N LEU A 183 -11.88 -16.59 1.81
CA LEU A 183 -11.12 -15.33 1.97
C LEU A 183 -11.90 -14.13 1.44
N TYR A 184 -12.41 -14.21 0.21
CA TYR A 184 -13.13 -13.08 -0.39
C TYR A 184 -14.38 -12.67 0.42
N PRO A 185 -15.28 -13.57 0.84
CA PRO A 185 -16.41 -13.18 1.68
C PRO A 185 -15.99 -12.50 2.99
N ALA A 186 -14.91 -12.97 3.63
CA ALA A 186 -14.41 -12.38 4.86
C ALA A 186 -13.80 -10.99 4.64
N PHE A 187 -12.90 -10.85 3.65
CA PHE A 187 -12.25 -9.57 3.34
C PHE A 187 -13.21 -8.54 2.77
N LYS A 188 -14.18 -8.95 1.95
CA LYS A 188 -15.25 -8.08 1.46
C LYS A 188 -16.04 -7.50 2.62
N LYS A 189 -16.50 -8.37 3.55
CA LYS A 189 -17.24 -7.93 4.72
C LYS A 189 -16.42 -6.99 5.59
N TRP A 190 -15.15 -7.32 5.84
CA TRP A 190 -14.27 -6.45 6.62
C TRP A 190 -14.10 -5.08 5.95
N CYS A 191 -13.93 -5.03 4.63
CA CYS A 191 -13.84 -3.77 3.89
C CYS A 191 -15.14 -2.94 3.95
N ASP A 192 -16.32 -3.57 4.09
CA ASP A 192 -17.57 -2.83 4.29
C ASP A 192 -17.70 -2.25 5.71
N GLU A 193 -17.09 -2.91 6.70
CA GLU A 193 -17.23 -2.57 8.14
C GLU A 193 -16.18 -1.57 8.63
N TYR A 194 -15.06 -1.45 7.89
CA TYR A 194 -13.96 -0.53 8.18
C TYR A 194 -14.29 0.92 7.79
#